data_AF-A0A2E9ILV4-F1
#
_entry.id   AF-A0A2E9ILV4-F1
#
_cell.length_a   1.000
_cell.length_b   1.000
_cell.length_c   1.000
_cell.angle_alpha   90.00
_cell.angle_beta   90.00
_cell.angle_gamma   90.00
#
_symmetry.space_group_name_H-M   'P 1'
#
loop_
_entity.id
_entity.type
_entity.pdbx_description
1 polymer ?
#
loop_
_entity_poly.entity_id
_entity_poly.type
_entity_poly.pdbx_seq_one_letter_code
_entity_poly.pdbx_strand_id
1 'polypeptide(L)'
;MSATQVSKSNSLLSFLGGLGAILIFALILFVAYLPNRADPVNAQAGIDRQAKADEARAAGLEKLSSYKVINAEAGTVAIPIADAMELTVAAYTESAQEADAAE
;
A
#
# COMPACT_ATOMS: atom_id res chain seq x y z
N MET A 1 18.73 63.11 14.40
CA MET A 1 17.72 62.03 14.32
C MET A 1 17.97 61.09 15.49
N SER A 2 17.25 61.27 16.60
CA SER A 2 17.48 60.48 17.83
C SER A 2 17.08 59.03 17.61
N ALA A 3 18.01 58.11 17.80
CA ALA A 3 17.75 56.69 17.74
C ALA A 3 16.78 56.32 18.88
N THR A 4 15.53 56.02 18.52
CA THR A 4 14.52 55.52 19.46
C THR A 4 15.00 54.16 19.99
N GLN A 5 15.64 54.16 21.16
CA GLN A 5 15.98 52.95 21.88
C GLN A 5 14.66 52.27 22.28
N VAL A 6 14.27 51.24 21.52
CA VAL A 6 13.08 50.44 21.81
C VAL A 6 13.23 49.86 23.21
N SER A 7 12.41 50.33 24.16
CA SER A 7 12.40 49.82 25.52
C SER A 7 12.13 48.30 25.50
N LYS A 8 12.96 47.52 26.19
CA LYS A 8 12.91 46.05 26.23
C LYS A 8 11.52 45.52 26.64
N SER A 9 10.80 46.27 27.49
CA SER A 9 9.41 45.96 27.85
C SER A 9 8.44 46.09 26.67
N ASN A 10 8.62 47.06 25.78
CA ASN A 10 7.77 47.20 24.59
C ASN A 10 8.00 46.06 23.59
N SER A 11 9.26 45.61 23.44
CA SER A 11 9.58 44.45 22.60
C SER A 11 9.00 43.15 23.17
N LEU A 12 9.05 42.94 24.50
CA LEU A 12 8.43 41.79 25.16
C LEU A 12 6.90 41.80 25.01
N LEU A 13 6.26 42.96 25.13
CA LEU A 13 4.81 43.09 24.92
C LEU A 13 4.41 42.78 23.47
N SER A 14 5.17 43.28 22.49
CA SER A 14 4.92 42.93 21.07
C SER A 14 5.14 41.45 20.79
N PHE A 15 6.18 40.84 21.38
CA PHE A 15 6.43 39.41 21.25
C PHE A 15 5.30 38.57 21.87
N LEU A 16 4.87 38.93 23.09
CA LEU A 16 3.81 38.22 23.78
C LEU A 16 2.45 38.40 23.10
N GLY A 17 2.19 39.57 22.53
CA GLY A 17 1.02 39.82 21.69
C GLY A 17 1.03 38.98 20.41
N GLY A 18 2.18 38.90 19.72
CA GLY A 18 2.33 38.05 18.53
C GLY A 18 2.16 36.57 18.84
N LEU A 19 2.79 36.08 19.91
CA LEU A 19 2.63 34.70 20.37
C LEU A 19 1.19 34.41 20.79
N GLY A 20 0.55 35.35 21.50
CA GLY A 20 -0.86 35.25 21.89
C GLY A 20 -1.79 35.15 20.69
N ALA A 21 -1.57 35.93 19.64
CA ALA A 21 -2.36 35.87 18.41
C ALA A 21 -2.23 34.50 17.71
N ILE A 22 -1.03 33.94 17.62
CA ILE A 22 -0.80 32.59 17.06
C ILE A 22 -1.51 31.53 17.90
N LEU A 23 -1.41 31.61 19.22
CA LEU A 23 -2.06 30.65 20.12
C LEU A 23 -3.59 30.71 20.03
N ILE A 24 -4.17 31.92 19.95
CA ILE A 24 -5.61 32.10 19.76
C ILE A 24 -6.03 31.51 18.41
N PHE A 25 -5.29 31.76 17.34
CA PHE A 25 -5.57 31.19 16.03
C PHE A 25 -5.52 29.66 16.04
N ALA A 26 -4.49 29.07 16.66
CA ALA A 26 -4.37 27.63 16.83
C ALA A 26 -5.54 27.05 17.64
N LEU A 27 -5.97 27.74 18.69
CA LEU A 27 -7.11 27.33 19.51
C LEU A 27 -8.43 27.37 18.73
N ILE A 28 -8.63 28.38 17.89
CA ILE A 28 -9.79 28.46 16.97
C ILE A 28 -9.77 27.27 16.02
N LEU A 29 -8.62 26.95 15.40
CA LEU A 29 -8.51 25.77 14.52
C LEU A 29 -8.79 24.47 15.28
N PHE A 30 -8.31 24.36 16.52
CA PHE A 30 -8.52 23.17 17.35
C PHE A 30 -9.98 22.97 17.75
N VAL A 31 -10.72 24.04 18.03
CA VAL A 31 -12.14 23.94 18.44
C VAL A 31 -13.07 23.86 17.23
N ALA A 32 -12.84 24.69 16.21
CA ALA A 32 -13.80 24.86 15.10
C ALA A 32 -13.51 23.98 13.90
N TYR A 33 -12.24 23.66 13.63
CA TYR A 33 -11.84 23.01 12.37
C TYR A 33 -11.45 21.54 12.56
N LEU A 34 -10.64 21.23 13.56
CA LEU A 34 -10.11 19.87 13.78
C LEU A 34 -11.19 18.82 14.11
N PRO A 35 -12.18 19.09 14.99
CA PRO A 35 -13.23 18.13 15.34
C PRO A 35 -14.27 17.98 14.23
N ASN A 36 -14.42 18.99 13.39
CA ASN A 36 -15.36 19.02 12.27
C ASN A 36 -14.65 18.84 10.91
N ARG A 37 -13.44 18.27 10.93
CA ARG A 37 -12.70 18.01 9.70
C ARG A 37 -13.45 16.93 8.94
N ALA A 38 -14.00 17.30 7.79
CA ALA A 38 -14.60 16.35 6.87
C ALA A 38 -13.61 15.22 6.58
N ASP A 39 -14.09 13.97 6.66
CA ASP A 39 -13.28 12.81 6.31
C ASP A 39 -12.66 13.00 4.92
N PRO A 40 -11.43 12.49 4.71
CA PRO A 40 -10.85 12.53 3.38
C PRO A 40 -11.84 11.88 2.42
N VAL A 41 -12.21 12.60 1.35
CA VAL A 41 -13.25 12.25 0.36
C VAL A 41 -13.09 10.83 -0.22
N ASN A 42 -11.91 10.23 -0.08
CA ASN A 42 -11.55 8.92 -0.61
C ASN A 42 -11.18 7.87 0.44
N ALA A 43 -11.41 8.10 1.73
CA ALA A 43 -11.08 7.13 2.79
C ALA A 43 -11.78 5.78 2.55
N GLN A 44 -13.07 5.81 2.23
CA GLN A 44 -13.86 4.61 1.93
C GLN A 44 -13.42 3.94 0.63
N ALA A 45 -13.18 4.72 -0.43
CA ALA A 45 -12.73 4.19 -1.72
C ALA A 45 -11.33 3.54 -1.64
N GLY A 46 -10.48 3.96 -0.70
CA GLY A 46 -9.19 3.32 -0.42
C GLY A 46 -9.36 1.92 0.17
N ILE A 47 -10.22 1.80 1.19
CA ILE A 47 -10.54 0.53 1.85
C ILE A 47 -11.18 -0.45 0.86
N ASP A 48 -12.15 0.01 0.07
CA ASP A 48 -12.85 -0.83 -0.89
C ASP A 48 -11.91 -1.36 -2.00
N ARG A 49 -10.93 -0.55 -2.44
CA ARG A 49 -9.91 -0.99 -3.41
C ARG A 49 -8.97 -2.03 -2.82
N GLN A 50 -8.59 -1.88 -1.55
CA GLN A 50 -7.72 -2.83 -0.88
C GLN A 50 -8.42 -4.18 -0.68
N ALA A 51 -9.66 -4.17 -0.21
CA ALA A 51 -10.47 -5.38 -0.04
C ALA A 51 -10.64 -6.16 -1.35
N LYS A 52 -10.96 -5.47 -2.46
CA LYS A 52 -11.06 -6.11 -3.79
C LYS A 52 -9.73 -6.66 -4.31
N ALA A 53 -8.62 -5.99 -4.01
CA ALA A 53 -7.30 -6.48 -4.40
C ALA A 53 -6.94 -7.76 -3.65
N ASP A 54 -7.27 -7.84 -2.36
CA ASP A 54 -6.98 -9.02 -1.54
C ASP A 54 -7.88 -10.20 -1.92
N GLU A 55 -9.15 -9.94 -2.24
CA GLU A 55 -10.06 -10.94 -2.80
C GLU A 55 -9.54 -11.48 -4.15
N ALA A 56 -9.12 -10.59 -5.06
CA ALA A 56 -8.57 -10.99 -6.35
C ALA A 56 -7.27 -11.80 -6.22
N ARG A 57 -6.41 -11.46 -5.25
CA ARG A 57 -5.18 -12.23 -4.95
C ARG A 57 -5.50 -13.61 -4.40
N ALA A 58 -6.43 -13.71 -3.46
CA ALA A 58 -6.83 -14.99 -2.87
C ALA A 58 -7.45 -15.92 -3.93
N ALA A 59 -8.40 -15.39 -4.73
CA ALA A 59 -9.02 -16.14 -5.83
C ALA A 59 -8.02 -16.51 -6.94
N GLY A 60 -6.97 -15.69 -7.13
CA GLY A 60 -5.85 -16.00 -8.00
C GLY A 60 -5.04 -17.17 -7.48
N LEU A 61 -4.57 -17.11 -6.23
CA LEU A 61 -3.77 -18.16 -5.60
C LEU A 61 -4.48 -19.52 -5.62
N GLU A 62 -5.76 -19.56 -5.28
CA GLU A 62 -6.55 -20.80 -5.29
C GLU A 62 -6.57 -21.47 -6.67
N LYS A 63 -6.67 -20.70 -7.76
CA LYS A 63 -6.65 -21.23 -9.13
C LYS A 63 -5.29 -21.77 -9.56
N LEU A 64 -4.21 -21.29 -8.96
CA LEU A 64 -2.83 -21.64 -9.34
C LEU A 64 -2.26 -22.78 -8.49
N SER A 65 -2.81 -23.02 -7.29
CA SER A 65 -2.30 -24.01 -6.35
C SER A 65 -3.16 -25.28 -6.23
N SER A 66 -4.28 -25.37 -6.95
CA SER A 66 -5.20 -26.50 -6.85
C SER A 66 -5.13 -27.42 -8.06
N TYR A 67 -5.33 -28.71 -7.80
CA TYR A 67 -5.56 -29.70 -8.83
C TYR A 67 -7.01 -29.60 -9.32
N LYS A 68 -7.21 -29.51 -10.64
CA LYS A 68 -8.55 -29.41 -11.22
C LYS A 68 -8.65 -30.19 -12.52
N VAL A 69 -9.70 -30.99 -12.68
CA VAL A 69 -10.00 -31.62 -13.98
C VAL A 69 -10.58 -30.57 -14.91
N ILE A 70 -9.90 -30.27 -16.03
CA ILE A 70 -10.37 -29.30 -17.03
C ILE A 70 -11.35 -30.01 -17.98
N ASN A 71 -10.97 -31.19 -18.46
CA ASN A 71 -11.80 -31.99 -19.36
C ASN A 71 -11.55 -33.48 -19.12
N ALA A 72 -12.54 -34.16 -18.53
CA ALA A 72 -12.44 -35.58 -18.19
C ALA A 72 -12.46 -36.49 -19.43
N GLU A 73 -13.17 -36.11 -20.49
CA GLU A 73 -13.27 -36.89 -21.73
C GLU A 73 -11.97 -36.85 -22.54
N ALA A 74 -11.28 -35.72 -22.52
CA ALA A 74 -9.97 -35.54 -23.14
C ALA A 74 -8.79 -35.88 -22.20
N GLY A 75 -9.07 -36.33 -20.96
CA GLY A 75 -8.04 -36.64 -19.96
C GLY A 75 -7.17 -35.45 -19.53
N THR A 76 -7.64 -34.21 -19.74
CA THR A 76 -6.86 -33.00 -19.47
C THR A 76 -7.09 -32.51 -18.04
N VAL A 77 -6.02 -32.43 -17.25
CA VAL A 77 -6.03 -31.96 -15.86
C VAL A 77 -5.10 -30.76 -15.67
N ALA A 78 -5.54 -29.81 -14.84
CA ALA A 78 -4.70 -28.75 -14.30
C ALA A 78 -3.98 -29.28 -13.05
N ILE A 79 -2.68 -29.06 -13.02
CA ILE A 79 -1.82 -29.28 -11.86
C ILE A 79 -1.37 -27.94 -11.28
N PRO A 80 -0.98 -27.87 -10.00
CA PRO A 80 -0.39 -26.68 -9.41
C PRO A 80 0.82 -26.20 -10.22
N ILE A 81 0.98 -24.88 -10.33
CA ILE A 81 2.04 -24.28 -11.15
C ILE A 81 3.44 -24.65 -10.65
N ALA A 82 3.62 -24.73 -9.33
CA ALA A 82 4.90 -25.14 -8.74
C ALA A 82 5.33 -26.52 -9.25
N ASP A 83 4.41 -27.48 -9.19
CA ASP A 83 4.64 -28.85 -9.65
C ASP A 83 4.86 -28.88 -11.17
N ALA A 84 4.11 -28.10 -11.95
CA ALA A 84 4.30 -27.98 -13.40
C ALA A 84 5.70 -27.47 -13.77
N MET A 85 6.21 -26.49 -13.02
CA MET A 85 7.56 -25.95 -13.23
C MET A 85 8.62 -27.01 -12.94
N GLU A 86 8.51 -27.72 -11.82
CA GLU A 86 9.45 -28.77 -11.44
C GLU A 86 9.48 -29.91 -12.47
N LEU A 87 8.30 -30.37 -12.90
CA LEU A 87 8.18 -31.41 -13.93
C LEU A 87 8.77 -30.96 -15.28
N THR A 88 8.60 -29.69 -15.63
CA THR A 88 9.17 -29.14 -16.88
C THR A 88 10.70 -29.13 -16.83
N VAL A 89 11.28 -28.72 -15.69
CA VAL A 89 12.74 -28.73 -15.50
C VAL A 89 13.27 -30.17 -15.50
N ALA A 90 12.60 -31.09 -14.79
CA ALA A 90 12.98 -32.50 -14.75
C ALA A 90 12.99 -33.12 -16.15
N ALA A 91 11.93 -32.91 -16.93
CA ALA A 91 11.83 -33.41 -18.30
C ALA A 91 12.93 -32.82 -19.20
N TYR A 92 13.26 -31.54 -19.03
CA TYR A 92 14.36 -30.91 -19.76
C TYR A 92 15.72 -31.51 -19.39
N THR A 93 15.99 -31.77 -18.11
CA THR A 93 17.24 -32.39 -17.67
C THR A 93 17.38 -33.85 -18.11
N GLU A 94 16.28 -34.61 -18.09
CA GLU A 94 16.25 -36.01 -18.51
C GLU A 94 16.49 -36.14 -20.03
N SER A 95 15.79 -35.34 -20.83
CA SER A 95 16.02 -35.28 -22.28
C SER A 95 17.45 -34.84 -22.66
N ALA A 96 18.07 -33.97 -21.86
CA ALA A 96 19.47 -33.59 -22.07
C ALA A 96 20.44 -34.74 -21.75
N GLN A 97 20.15 -35.57 -20.73
CA GLN A 97 20.96 -36.76 -20.40
C GLN A 97 20.83 -37.88 -21.43
N GLU A 98 19.64 -38.10 -21.99
CA GLU A 98 19.44 -39.10 -23.05
C GLU A 98 20.17 -38.74 -24.34
N ALA A 99 20.30 -37.45 -24.66
CA ALA A 99 21.06 -36.99 -25.83
C ALA A 99 22.57 -37.23 -25.68
N ASP A 100 23.12 -37.07 -24.47
CA ASP A 100 24.54 -37.26 -24.16
C ASP A 100 24.92 -38.75 -24.05
N ALA A 101 23.96 -39.62 -23.69
CA ALA A 101 24.15 -41.07 -23.62
C ALA A 101 24.02 -41.79 -24.98
N ALA A 102 23.57 -41.09 -26.02
CA ALA A 102 23.40 -41.61 -27.38
C ALA A 102 24.60 -41.29 -28.31
N GLU A 103 25.62 -40.59 -27.80
CA GLU A 103 26.92 -40.33 -28.44
C GLU A 103 27.97 -41.39 -28.05
#